data_AF-A0A7X3ZY26-F1
#
_entry.id   AF-A0A7X3ZY26-F1
#
_cell.length_a   1.000
_cell.length_b   1.000
_cell.length_c   1.000
_cell.angle_alpha   90.00
_cell.angle_beta   90.00
_cell.angle_gamma   90.00
#
_symmetry.space_group_name_H-M   'P 1'
#
loop_
_entity.id
_entity.type
_entity.pdbx_description
1 polymer ?
#
loop_
_entity_poly.entity_id
_entity_poly.type
_entity_poly.pdbx_seq_one_letter_code
_entity_poly.pdbx_strand_id
1 'polypeptide(L)'
;DSESISVPISEVREALRDDEDVCRLACDGVTVERADGVGALMPNDCIVLSSDRGLMDGFGWNPQAREPVVDVSLAGKGLPLDPVAIERLCGVTELDSQIERATGHMHGVDEPVQADRDAAAAEILEAVRAAPEPLGWHANGWKDFAGSLTSQVVHSRDEVARLQVARPIAETRVDEFDEHSIAIETQDLDSHGQAVAERARSIAKCIGIPGELRDAVALAGRFHDIGKSDLRFQRWLDPDGTADSPVAKSNPPRHLWESRRRDSGWPRGGRHEALSARLACARIDAQRDLLDSDELSDLLIHLVISHHGKGRPLVIPVGDETAQTLSSELKGVNVAVPASLEQVDWDQPGRFWRLNRCFGPWGLALLESIVIRADHANSGGDLTETEANSCRK
;
A
#
# COMPACT_ATOMS: atom_id res chain seq x y z
N ASP A 1 6.88 -3.29 7.42
CA ASP A 1 5.56 -3.40 6.73
C ASP A 1 5.44 -4.45 5.62
N SER A 2 6.50 -5.14 5.18
CA SER A 2 6.39 -6.26 4.22
C SER A 2 5.76 -7.53 4.79
N GLU A 3 5.33 -7.49 6.05
CA GLU A 3 4.88 -8.64 6.85
C GLU A 3 3.37 -8.63 7.12
N SER A 4 2.67 -7.59 6.69
CA SER A 4 1.23 -7.40 6.91
C SER A 4 0.52 -7.00 5.64
N ILE A 5 -0.72 -7.46 5.45
CA ILE A 5 -1.55 -7.10 4.32
C ILE A 5 -2.70 -6.19 4.76
N SER A 6 -2.96 -5.13 3.98
CA SER A 6 -4.12 -4.25 4.21
C SER A 6 -5.36 -4.85 3.56
N VAL A 7 -6.34 -5.20 4.40
CA VAL A 7 -7.60 -5.85 4.00
C VAL A 7 -8.79 -4.99 4.45
N PRO A 8 -9.86 -4.91 3.65
CA PRO A 8 -11.08 -4.23 4.08
C PRO A 8 -11.62 -4.81 5.36
N ILE A 9 -11.97 -3.94 6.31
CA ILE A 9 -12.48 -4.39 7.61
C ILE A 9 -13.76 -5.21 7.48
N SER A 10 -14.59 -4.97 6.46
CA SER A 10 -15.78 -5.77 6.17
C SER A 10 -15.43 -7.21 5.82
N GLU A 11 -14.40 -7.42 4.98
CA GLU A 11 -13.96 -8.77 4.60
C GLU A 11 -13.31 -9.51 5.77
N VAL A 12 -12.52 -8.82 6.58
CA VAL A 12 -11.95 -9.40 7.81
C VAL A 12 -13.07 -9.80 8.78
N ARG A 13 -14.06 -8.92 8.98
CA ARG A 13 -15.21 -9.20 9.84
C ARG A 13 -16.04 -10.37 9.36
N GLU A 14 -16.22 -10.52 8.06
CA GLU A 14 -16.93 -11.64 7.48
C GLU A 14 -16.13 -12.95 7.58
N ALA A 15 -14.84 -12.91 7.25
CA ALA A 15 -13.96 -14.08 7.25
C ALA A 15 -13.73 -14.64 8.65
N LEU A 16 -13.68 -13.77 9.66
CA LEU A 16 -13.46 -14.13 11.06
C LEU A 16 -14.75 -14.09 11.89
N ARG A 17 -15.94 -14.02 11.27
CA ARG A 17 -17.21 -13.80 11.99
C ARG A 17 -17.49 -14.79 13.13
N ASP A 18 -16.97 -16.00 12.99
CA ASP A 18 -17.16 -17.12 13.91
C ASP A 18 -15.99 -17.25 14.92
N ASP A 19 -15.01 -16.33 14.88
CA ASP A 19 -13.87 -16.30 15.78
C ASP A 19 -14.13 -15.47 17.04
N GLU A 20 -14.06 -16.14 18.19
CA GLU A 20 -14.22 -15.51 19.51
C GLU A 20 -12.89 -14.94 20.06
N ASP A 21 -11.76 -15.37 19.48
CA ASP A 21 -10.41 -15.12 20.01
C ASP A 21 -9.56 -14.34 18.99
N VAL A 22 -10.00 -13.13 18.66
CA VAL A 22 -9.21 -12.21 17.82
C VAL A 22 -8.38 -11.30 18.70
N CYS A 23 -7.07 -11.27 18.43
CA CYS A 23 -6.14 -10.36 19.06
C CYS A 23 -5.66 -9.30 18.06
N ARG A 24 -5.47 -8.08 18.54
CA ARG A 24 -4.88 -6.97 17.79
C ARG A 24 -3.59 -6.50 18.44
N LEU A 25 -2.70 -5.95 17.63
CA LEU A 25 -1.50 -5.29 18.07
C LEU A 25 -1.87 -3.88 18.55
N ALA A 26 -1.41 -3.51 19.73
CA ALA A 26 -1.56 -2.16 20.26
C ALA A 26 -0.73 -1.17 19.43
N CYS A 27 -0.96 0.12 19.67
CA CYS A 27 -0.27 1.20 18.95
C CYS A 27 1.25 1.24 19.20
N ASP A 28 1.74 0.52 20.21
CA ASP A 28 3.18 0.36 20.46
C ASP A 28 3.85 -0.66 19.53
N GLY A 29 3.07 -1.39 18.72
CA GLY A 29 3.56 -2.35 17.74
C GLY A 29 4.11 -3.65 18.35
N VAL A 30 3.91 -3.89 19.66
CA VAL A 30 4.49 -5.06 20.35
C VAL A 30 3.48 -5.71 21.30
N THR A 31 2.61 -4.92 21.94
CA THR A 31 1.62 -5.43 22.89
C THR A 31 0.45 -6.06 22.13
N VAL A 32 0.05 -7.26 22.53
CA VAL A 32 -1.12 -7.95 21.97
C VAL A 32 -2.32 -7.75 22.91
N GLU A 33 -3.37 -7.13 22.39
CA GLU A 33 -4.63 -6.90 23.08
C GLU A 33 -5.69 -7.85 22.53
N ARG A 34 -6.48 -8.48 23.41
CA ARG A 34 -7.64 -9.27 22.99
C ARG A 34 -8.77 -8.32 22.62
N ALA A 35 -9.32 -8.46 21.42
CA ALA A 35 -10.51 -7.75 21.02
C ALA A 35 -11.75 -8.44 21.61
N ASP A 36 -12.80 -7.67 21.93
CA ASP A 36 -14.10 -8.18 22.36
C ASP A 36 -14.89 -8.70 21.14
N GLY A 37 -14.31 -9.67 20.43
CA GLY A 37 -14.80 -10.22 19.19
C GLY A 37 -14.53 -9.34 17.96
N VAL A 38 -14.89 -9.86 16.79
CA VAL A 38 -14.49 -9.28 15.50
C VAL A 38 -15.21 -7.95 15.19
N GLY A 39 -16.40 -7.74 15.77
CA GLY A 39 -17.13 -6.48 15.68
C GLY A 39 -16.41 -5.31 16.37
N ALA A 40 -15.55 -5.59 17.36
CA ALA A 40 -14.79 -4.57 18.09
C ALA A 40 -13.52 -4.11 17.37
N LEU A 41 -13.13 -4.78 16.28
CA LEU A 41 -12.02 -4.35 15.43
C LEU A 41 -12.36 -3.00 14.78
N MET A 42 -11.37 -2.11 14.70
CA MET A 42 -11.49 -0.80 14.07
C MET A 42 -10.61 -0.70 12.83
N PRO A 43 -10.92 0.20 11.87
CA PRO A 43 -10.01 0.45 10.75
C PRO A 43 -8.62 0.83 11.27
N ASN A 44 -7.58 0.28 10.64
CA ASN A 44 -6.16 0.36 11.04
C ASN A 44 -5.75 -0.48 12.26
N ASP A 45 -6.64 -1.30 12.84
CA ASP A 45 -6.19 -2.34 13.76
C ASP A 45 -5.31 -3.34 12.98
N CYS A 46 -4.12 -3.62 13.52
CA CYS A 46 -3.27 -4.70 13.01
C CYS A 46 -3.60 -5.97 13.79
N ILE A 47 -4.02 -7.03 13.11
CA ILE A 47 -4.33 -8.32 13.75
C ILE A 47 -3.28 -9.36 13.38
N VAL A 48 -2.90 -10.20 14.34
CA VAL A 48 -1.98 -11.32 14.14
C VAL A 48 -2.78 -12.60 14.17
N LEU A 49 -2.75 -13.34 13.07
CA LEU A 49 -3.49 -14.60 12.90
C LEU A 49 -2.50 -15.77 12.81
N SER A 50 -2.92 -16.95 13.28
CA SER A 50 -2.13 -18.17 13.06
C SER A 50 -2.01 -18.45 11.56
N SER A 51 -0.81 -18.81 11.13
CA SER A 51 -0.53 -19.23 9.75
C SER A 51 -1.33 -20.46 9.33
N ASP A 52 -1.82 -21.27 10.27
CA ASP A 52 -2.70 -22.42 10.00
C ASP A 52 -4.07 -22.04 9.46
N ARG A 53 -4.50 -20.78 9.67
CA ARG A 53 -5.82 -20.34 9.21
C ARG A 53 -5.90 -20.18 7.70
N GLY A 54 -4.76 -20.06 7.03
CA GLY A 54 -4.68 -19.67 5.64
C GLY A 54 -5.13 -18.23 5.45
N LEU A 55 -6.26 -18.03 4.78
CA LEU A 55 -6.79 -16.70 4.42
C LEU A 55 -5.90 -15.91 3.45
N MET A 56 -4.85 -16.55 2.94
CA MET A 56 -4.05 -16.03 1.85
C MET A 56 -3.72 -17.13 0.86
N ASP A 57 -3.54 -16.74 -0.39
CA ASP A 57 -2.95 -17.57 -1.44
C ASP A 57 -1.72 -16.86 -2.04
N GLY A 58 -1.16 -17.42 -3.12
CA GLY A 58 0.00 -16.85 -3.82
C GLY A 58 -0.19 -15.43 -4.35
N PHE A 59 -1.38 -14.84 -4.18
CA PHE A 59 -1.73 -13.52 -4.66
C PHE A 59 -2.25 -12.56 -3.57
N GLY A 60 -2.27 -12.96 -2.30
CA GLY A 60 -2.65 -12.11 -1.16
C GLY A 60 -3.90 -12.62 -0.43
N TRP A 61 -4.69 -11.71 0.15
CA TRP A 61 -5.88 -12.05 0.94
C TRP A 61 -6.90 -12.85 0.11
N ASN A 62 -7.28 -14.01 0.62
CA ASN A 62 -8.33 -14.86 0.08
C ASN A 62 -9.09 -15.52 1.24
N PRO A 63 -10.28 -15.03 1.62
CA PRO A 63 -11.00 -15.52 2.80
C PRO A 63 -11.53 -16.96 2.64
N GLN A 64 -11.44 -17.54 1.44
CA GLN A 64 -11.80 -18.94 1.18
C GLN A 64 -10.58 -19.88 1.22
N ALA A 65 -9.35 -19.34 1.17
CA ALA A 65 -8.15 -20.14 1.30
C ALA A 65 -8.06 -20.75 2.71
N ARG A 66 -7.77 -22.04 2.77
CA ARG A 66 -7.62 -22.81 4.01
C ARG A 66 -6.25 -23.46 4.12
N GLU A 67 -5.44 -23.35 3.07
CA GLU A 67 -4.07 -23.86 3.08
C GLU A 67 -3.22 -23.00 4.02
N PRO A 68 -2.35 -23.60 4.85
CA PRO A 68 -1.44 -22.84 5.69
C PRO A 68 -0.57 -21.88 4.89
N VAL A 69 -0.31 -20.71 5.45
CA VAL A 69 0.48 -19.65 4.80
C VAL A 69 1.86 -19.53 5.44
N VAL A 70 2.79 -18.88 4.75
CA VAL A 70 4.14 -18.62 5.28
C VAL A 70 4.05 -17.59 6.40
N ASP A 71 4.76 -17.83 7.51
CA ASP A 71 4.92 -16.83 8.58
C ASP A 71 5.79 -15.68 8.06
N VAL A 72 5.21 -14.50 7.95
CA VAL A 72 5.82 -13.35 7.28
C VAL A 72 6.85 -12.63 8.16
N SER A 73 7.11 -13.06 9.41
CA SER A 73 8.07 -12.45 10.35
C SER A 73 9.56 -12.60 10.00
N LEU A 74 9.86 -12.88 8.74
CA LEU A 74 11.19 -13.22 8.20
C LEU A 74 11.98 -11.98 7.76
N ALA A 75 11.29 -10.92 7.34
CA ALA A 75 11.87 -9.78 6.66
C ALA A 75 12.39 -8.74 7.67
N GLY A 76 13.57 -9.01 8.24
CA GLY A 76 14.33 -8.05 9.05
C GLY A 76 14.87 -8.62 10.36
N LYS A 77 14.26 -9.70 10.88
CA LYS A 77 14.67 -10.35 12.13
C LYS A 77 15.46 -11.67 11.95
N GLY A 78 15.47 -12.25 10.75
CA GLY A 78 16.17 -13.50 10.45
C GLY A 78 15.26 -14.72 10.39
N LEU A 79 15.83 -15.89 10.12
CA LEU A 79 15.09 -17.14 9.93
C LEU A 79 14.77 -17.78 11.30
N PRO A 80 13.50 -17.96 11.70
CA PRO A 80 13.14 -18.68 12.91
C PRO A 80 13.56 -20.15 12.80
N LEU A 81 14.16 -20.65 13.88
CA LEU A 81 14.52 -22.04 14.06
C LEU A 81 13.33 -22.81 14.64
N ASP A 82 12.28 -22.92 13.83
CA ASP A 82 11.09 -23.71 14.09
C ASP A 82 10.85 -24.66 12.91
N PRO A 83 10.72 -25.98 13.14
CA PRO A 83 10.58 -26.95 12.06
C PRO A 83 9.39 -26.67 11.15
N VAL A 84 8.25 -26.28 11.72
CA VAL A 84 7.01 -26.02 11.00
C VAL A 84 7.12 -24.75 10.16
N ALA A 85 7.73 -23.70 10.70
CA ALA A 85 7.98 -22.46 9.98
C ALA A 85 8.92 -22.66 8.78
N ILE A 86 9.99 -23.45 8.94
CA ILE A 86 10.97 -23.71 7.87
C ILE A 86 10.36 -24.60 6.77
N GLU A 87 9.64 -25.65 7.15
CA GLU A 87 8.93 -26.51 6.20
C GLU A 87 7.94 -25.70 5.36
N ARG A 88 7.16 -24.81 5.98
CA ARG A 88 6.20 -23.94 5.27
C ARG A 88 6.88 -22.93 4.37
N LEU A 89 8.01 -22.39 4.81
CA LEU A 89 8.74 -21.40 4.04
C LEU A 89 9.31 -22.01 2.77
N CYS A 90 10.11 -23.07 2.87
CA CYS A 90 10.91 -23.54 1.73
C CYS A 90 10.84 -25.05 1.49
N GLY A 91 9.92 -25.75 2.15
CA GLY A 91 9.70 -27.19 1.96
C GLY A 91 10.80 -28.08 2.54
N VAL A 92 11.73 -27.53 3.30
CA VAL A 92 12.80 -28.28 3.95
C VAL A 92 12.24 -28.96 5.20
N THR A 93 12.30 -30.29 5.21
CA THR A 93 11.79 -31.15 6.28
C THR A 93 12.96 -31.82 7.03
N GLU A 94 12.66 -32.54 8.10
CA GLU A 94 13.63 -33.34 8.86
C GLU A 94 14.79 -32.53 9.50
N LEU A 95 14.50 -31.31 9.97
CA LEU A 95 15.47 -30.43 10.64
C LEU A 95 15.39 -30.44 12.17
N ASP A 96 14.48 -31.20 12.77
CA ASP A 96 14.23 -31.20 14.22
C ASP A 96 15.51 -31.39 15.03
N SER A 97 16.32 -32.39 14.66
CA SER A 97 17.56 -32.70 15.38
C SER A 97 18.63 -31.60 15.25
N GLN A 98 18.70 -30.94 14.10
CA GLN A 98 19.63 -29.85 13.83
C GLN A 98 19.17 -28.60 14.57
N ILE A 99 17.87 -28.33 14.62
CA ILE A 99 17.28 -27.20 15.36
C ILE A 99 17.50 -27.37 16.85
N GLU A 100 17.28 -28.57 17.41
CA GLU A 100 17.57 -28.87 18.81
C GLU A 100 19.05 -28.66 19.17
N ARG A 101 19.97 -29.12 18.31
CA ARG A 101 21.42 -28.93 18.47
C ARG A 101 21.83 -27.47 18.35
N ALA A 102 21.33 -26.76 17.33
CA ALA A 102 21.64 -25.36 17.08
C ALA A 102 21.13 -24.44 18.20
N THR A 103 19.95 -24.75 18.76
CA THR A 103 19.33 -23.94 19.82
C THR A 103 19.72 -24.38 21.24
N GLY A 104 20.33 -25.56 21.40
CA GLY A 104 20.77 -26.07 22.70
C GLY A 104 19.66 -26.62 23.60
N HIS A 105 18.47 -26.95 23.06
CA HIS A 105 17.30 -27.41 23.82
C HIS A 105 17.25 -28.94 24.07
N MET A 106 18.36 -29.67 23.95
CA MET A 106 18.36 -31.12 24.13
C MET A 106 17.86 -31.55 25.52
N HIS A 107 16.86 -32.45 25.56
CA HIS A 107 16.43 -33.15 26.76
C HIS A 107 17.38 -34.31 27.08
N GLY A 108 18.55 -34.04 27.68
CA GLY A 108 19.46 -35.11 28.10
C GLY A 108 20.93 -34.70 28.23
N VAL A 109 21.69 -35.56 28.93
CA VAL A 109 22.99 -35.34 29.60
C VAL A 109 24.11 -34.94 28.64
N ASP A 110 24.20 -33.65 28.34
CA ASP A 110 25.39 -32.80 28.11
C ASP A 110 25.00 -31.68 27.14
N GLU A 111 25.13 -30.42 27.57
CA GLU A 111 24.91 -29.28 26.67
C GLU A 111 25.87 -29.39 25.47
N PRO A 112 25.37 -29.28 24.23
CA PRO A 112 26.23 -29.37 23.06
C PRO A 112 27.29 -28.27 23.12
N VAL A 113 28.55 -28.65 22.89
CA VAL A 113 29.68 -27.72 22.82
C VAL A 113 29.42 -26.74 21.67
N GLN A 114 29.86 -25.48 21.81
CA GLN A 114 29.61 -24.42 20.82
C GLN A 114 29.88 -24.86 19.36
N ALA A 115 30.94 -25.63 19.14
CA ALA A 115 31.28 -26.15 17.81
C ALA A 115 30.19 -27.05 17.19
N ASP A 116 29.46 -27.81 18.01
CA ASP A 116 28.35 -28.65 17.54
C ASP A 116 27.11 -27.81 17.20
N ARG A 117 26.85 -26.76 17.99
CA ARG A 117 25.76 -25.79 17.72
C ARG A 117 26.02 -25.04 16.42
N ASP A 118 27.25 -24.56 16.23
CA ASP A 118 27.67 -23.85 15.02
C ASP A 118 27.58 -24.74 13.78
N ALA A 119 27.96 -26.02 13.90
CA ALA A 119 27.84 -27.01 12.83
C ALA A 119 26.38 -27.26 12.45
N ALA A 120 25.50 -27.47 13.44
CA ALA A 120 24.08 -27.67 13.20
C ALA A 120 23.40 -26.44 12.57
N ALA A 121 23.75 -25.23 13.02
CA ALA A 121 23.26 -23.99 12.41
C ALA A 121 23.73 -23.82 10.96
N ALA A 122 24.95 -24.23 10.64
CA ALA A 122 25.47 -24.24 9.27
C ALA A 122 24.76 -25.27 8.38
N GLU A 123 24.43 -26.46 8.91
CA GLU A 123 23.65 -27.49 8.20
C GLU A 123 22.26 -26.95 7.80
N ILE A 124 21.57 -26.28 8.73
CA ILE A 124 20.26 -25.66 8.47
C ILE A 124 20.39 -24.57 7.39
N LEU A 125 21.39 -23.71 7.49
CA LEU A 125 21.61 -22.61 6.55
C LEU A 125 21.85 -23.12 5.12
N GLU A 126 22.66 -24.17 4.96
CA GLU A 126 22.94 -24.76 3.65
C GLU A 126 21.70 -25.44 3.06
N ALA A 127 20.88 -26.11 3.88
CA ALA A 127 19.62 -26.69 3.44
C ALA A 127 18.65 -25.61 2.92
N VAL A 128 18.53 -24.48 3.63
CA VAL A 128 17.66 -23.36 3.24
C VAL A 128 18.17 -22.68 1.97
N ARG A 129 19.48 -22.51 1.80
CA ARG A 129 20.07 -21.94 0.58
C ARG A 129 19.90 -22.82 -0.65
N ALA A 130 19.85 -24.13 -0.46
CA ALA A 130 19.62 -25.10 -1.53
C ALA A 130 18.13 -25.26 -1.88
N ALA A 131 17.23 -24.74 -1.05
CA ALA A 131 15.80 -24.88 -1.24
C ALA A 131 15.28 -24.04 -2.42
N PRO A 132 14.24 -24.52 -3.13
CA PRO A 132 13.59 -23.74 -4.19
C PRO A 132 12.97 -22.45 -3.64
N GLU A 133 12.63 -21.53 -4.53
CA GLU A 133 11.98 -20.28 -4.14
C GLU A 133 10.60 -20.55 -3.48
N PRO A 134 10.35 -19.98 -2.28
CA PRO A 134 9.06 -20.03 -1.61
C PRO A 134 7.93 -19.38 -2.41
N LEU A 135 6.69 -19.82 -2.15
CA LEU A 135 5.50 -19.11 -2.63
C LEU A 135 5.48 -17.67 -2.08
N GLY A 136 5.27 -16.69 -2.96
CA GLY A 136 5.26 -15.27 -2.59
C GLY A 136 6.63 -14.57 -2.61
N TRP A 137 7.72 -15.32 -2.88
CA TRP A 137 9.06 -14.75 -3.08
C TRP A 137 9.42 -14.71 -4.57
N HIS A 138 10.10 -13.65 -5.00
CA HIS A 138 10.77 -13.63 -6.31
C HIS A 138 12.14 -14.33 -6.22
N ALA A 139 12.54 -15.08 -7.24
CA ALA A 139 13.82 -15.82 -7.30
C ALA A 139 15.03 -15.04 -6.78
N ASN A 140 15.20 -13.79 -7.24
CA ASN A 140 16.30 -12.94 -6.81
C ASN A 140 16.16 -12.52 -5.35
N GLY A 141 14.95 -12.19 -4.91
CA GLY A 141 14.68 -11.80 -3.52
C GLY A 141 14.93 -12.95 -2.54
N TRP A 142 14.53 -14.18 -2.89
CA TRP A 142 14.80 -15.36 -2.06
C TRP A 142 16.30 -15.62 -1.97
N LYS A 143 17.00 -15.59 -3.11
CA LYS A 143 18.44 -15.79 -3.16
C LYS A 143 19.20 -14.74 -2.34
N ASP A 144 18.77 -13.48 -2.41
CA ASP A 144 19.37 -12.39 -1.65
C ASP A 144 19.13 -12.57 -0.15
N PHE A 145 17.91 -12.95 0.27
CA PHE A 145 17.60 -13.24 1.66
C PHE A 145 18.39 -14.44 2.20
N ALA A 146 18.31 -15.60 1.54
CA ALA A 146 19.04 -16.81 1.96
C ALA A 146 20.57 -16.60 1.95
N GLY A 147 21.08 -15.77 1.02
CA GLY A 147 22.47 -15.35 0.96
C GLY A 147 22.87 -14.40 2.09
N SER A 148 21.94 -13.60 2.61
CA SER A 148 22.16 -12.67 3.71
C SER A 148 22.15 -13.30 5.10
N LEU A 149 21.57 -14.51 5.25
CA LEU A 149 21.59 -15.27 6.50
C LEU A 149 23.00 -15.73 6.87
N THR A 150 23.27 -15.76 8.18
CA THR A 150 24.50 -16.29 8.78
C THR A 150 24.16 -17.49 9.67
N SER A 151 25.15 -18.32 9.98
CA SER A 151 24.99 -19.45 10.90
C SER A 151 24.96 -19.02 12.37
N GLN A 152 24.94 -17.72 12.69
CA GLN A 152 24.82 -17.25 14.06
C GLN A 152 23.38 -17.37 14.56
N VAL A 153 23.20 -18.12 15.64
CA VAL A 153 21.91 -18.27 16.33
C VAL A 153 21.74 -17.14 17.34
N VAL A 154 20.62 -16.43 17.26
CA VAL A 154 20.22 -15.38 18.19
C VAL A 154 19.09 -15.91 19.07
N HIS A 155 19.27 -15.83 20.38
CA HIS A 155 18.27 -16.20 21.37
C HIS A 155 17.58 -14.96 21.94
N SER A 156 16.26 -15.03 22.09
CA SER A 156 15.46 -14.07 22.84
C SER A 156 14.74 -14.81 23.97
N ARG A 157 14.43 -14.11 25.06
CA ARG A 157 13.65 -14.69 26.16
C ARG A 157 12.19 -14.92 25.80
N ASP A 158 11.68 -14.10 24.91
CA ASP A 158 10.25 -14.02 24.58
C ASP A 158 9.97 -14.33 23.08
N GLU A 159 10.99 -14.74 22.32
CA GLU A 159 10.85 -15.13 20.91
C GLU A 159 11.55 -16.47 20.62
N VAL A 160 11.11 -17.14 19.55
CA VAL A 160 11.79 -18.31 18.97
C VAL A 160 13.22 -17.94 18.57
N ALA A 161 14.18 -18.83 18.78
CA ALA A 161 15.56 -18.63 18.35
C ALA A 161 15.66 -18.47 16.81
N ARG A 162 16.59 -17.66 16.31
CA ARG A 162 16.68 -17.34 14.88
C ARG A 162 18.10 -17.40 14.33
N LEU A 163 18.27 -17.68 13.04
CA LEU A 163 19.51 -17.39 12.31
C LEU A 163 19.58 -15.90 11.94
N GLN A 164 20.70 -15.26 12.27
CA GLN A 164 20.90 -13.83 12.08
C GLN A 164 21.08 -13.43 10.61
N VAL A 165 20.54 -12.28 10.22
CA VAL A 165 20.85 -11.62 8.94
C VAL A 165 22.10 -10.75 9.08
N ALA A 166 23.08 -10.89 8.16
CA ALA A 166 24.34 -10.14 8.18
C ALA A 166 24.16 -8.61 8.03
N ARG A 167 23.09 -8.18 7.35
CA ARG A 167 22.65 -6.79 7.22
C ARG A 167 21.13 -6.77 7.21
N PRO A 168 20.44 -5.85 7.92
CA PRO A 168 19.01 -5.68 7.76
C PRO A 168 18.72 -5.41 6.28
N ILE A 169 17.89 -6.23 5.65
CA ILE A 169 17.37 -5.92 4.32
C ILE A 169 16.54 -4.66 4.50
N ALA A 170 16.88 -3.58 3.78
CA ALA A 170 16.11 -2.36 3.84
C ALA A 170 14.66 -2.68 3.46
N GLU A 171 13.71 -2.39 4.36
CA GLU A 171 12.29 -2.58 4.10
C GLU A 171 11.93 -1.91 2.77
N THR A 172 11.58 -2.71 1.77
CA THR A 172 11.02 -2.17 0.54
C THR A 172 9.57 -1.84 0.88
N ARG A 173 9.29 -0.58 1.20
CA ARG A 173 7.94 -0.12 1.58
C ARG A 173 6.97 -0.45 0.45
N VAL A 174 6.01 -1.33 0.71
CA VAL A 174 4.94 -1.75 -0.21
C VAL A 174 3.86 -0.66 -0.26
N ASP A 175 4.26 0.60 -0.40
CA ASP A 175 3.36 1.71 -0.76
C ASP A 175 3.04 1.68 -2.27
N GLU A 176 3.50 0.65 -3.00
CA GLU A 176 3.33 0.44 -4.45
C GLU A 176 1.89 0.07 -4.85
N PHE A 177 0.98 -0.20 -3.91
CA PHE A 177 -0.40 -0.66 -4.20
C PHE A 177 -1.51 0.22 -3.60
N ASP A 178 -1.19 1.45 -3.17
CA ASP A 178 -2.17 2.44 -2.70
C ASP A 178 -3.06 2.98 -3.85
N GLU A 179 -2.92 2.42 -5.05
CA GLU A 179 -3.54 2.91 -6.28
C GLU A 179 -5.03 2.58 -6.41
N HIS A 180 -5.60 1.76 -5.51
CA HIS A 180 -6.96 1.28 -5.64
C HIS A 180 -7.74 1.24 -4.32
N SER A 181 -8.41 2.37 -4.03
CA SER A 181 -9.61 2.35 -3.20
C SER A 181 -10.67 1.46 -3.84
N ILE A 182 -11.22 0.55 -3.05
CA ILE A 182 -12.22 -0.44 -3.47
C ILE A 182 -13.53 0.29 -3.75
N ALA A 183 -14.07 0.11 -4.95
CA ALA A 183 -15.40 0.55 -5.31
C ALA A 183 -16.31 -0.68 -5.52
N ILE A 184 -17.55 -0.60 -5.05
CA ILE A 184 -18.56 -1.65 -5.21
C ILE A 184 -19.09 -1.69 -6.67
N GLU A 185 -19.03 -0.55 -7.38
CA GLU A 185 -19.46 -0.38 -8.76
C GLU A 185 -18.46 0.47 -9.56
N THR A 186 -18.40 0.27 -10.88
CA THR A 186 -17.61 1.09 -11.81
C THR A 186 -18.13 2.51 -11.83
N GLN A 187 -17.26 3.49 -11.52
CA GLN A 187 -17.62 4.90 -11.49
C GLN A 187 -16.96 5.65 -12.65
N ASP A 188 -17.73 6.45 -13.37
CA ASP A 188 -17.22 7.37 -14.40
C ASP A 188 -16.24 8.40 -13.81
N LEU A 189 -15.14 8.64 -14.52
CA LEU A 189 -14.01 9.45 -14.07
C LEU A 189 -14.38 10.92 -13.86
N ASP A 190 -15.14 11.52 -14.78
CA ASP A 190 -15.51 12.93 -14.69
C ASP A 190 -16.52 13.15 -13.56
N SER A 191 -17.51 12.26 -13.47
CA SER A 191 -18.52 12.26 -12.42
C SER A 191 -17.89 12.07 -11.04
N HIS A 192 -16.91 11.16 -10.92
CA HIS A 192 -16.14 10.96 -9.69
C HIS A 192 -15.38 12.24 -9.31
N GLY A 193 -14.60 12.82 -10.22
CA GLY A 193 -13.87 14.05 -9.96
C GLY A 193 -14.79 15.20 -9.55
N GLN A 194 -15.98 15.32 -10.15
CA GLN A 194 -16.98 16.31 -9.75
C GLN A 194 -17.51 16.08 -8.33
N ALA A 195 -17.84 14.83 -7.98
CA ALA A 195 -18.31 14.49 -6.64
C ALA A 195 -17.25 14.75 -5.56
N VAL A 196 -15.99 14.42 -5.84
CA VAL A 196 -14.86 14.73 -4.94
C VAL A 196 -14.67 16.23 -4.80
N ALA A 197 -14.76 17.01 -5.87
CA ALA A 197 -14.67 18.47 -5.83
C ALA A 197 -15.76 19.10 -4.94
N GLU A 198 -17.01 18.66 -5.10
CA GLU A 198 -18.14 19.13 -4.30
C GLU A 198 -17.98 18.77 -2.82
N ARG A 199 -17.54 17.54 -2.54
CA ARG A 199 -17.29 17.07 -1.17
C ARG A 199 -16.14 17.83 -0.51
N ALA A 200 -15.03 18.00 -1.22
CA ALA A 200 -13.87 18.76 -0.74
C ALA A 200 -14.24 20.22 -0.45
N ARG A 201 -15.02 20.85 -1.33
CA ARG A 201 -15.56 22.21 -1.11
C ARG A 201 -16.42 22.28 0.16
N SER A 202 -17.28 21.29 0.37
CA SER A 202 -18.16 21.20 1.54
C SER A 202 -17.37 21.07 2.84
N ILE A 203 -16.42 20.13 2.87
CA ILE A 203 -15.53 19.91 4.03
C ILE A 203 -14.73 21.19 4.34
N ALA A 204 -14.08 21.78 3.32
CA ALA A 204 -13.30 23.00 3.48
C ALA A 204 -14.16 24.17 4.00
N LYS A 205 -15.41 24.31 3.52
CA LYS A 205 -16.35 25.30 4.03
C LYS A 205 -16.68 25.07 5.51
N CYS A 206 -16.95 23.83 5.92
CA CYS A 206 -17.27 23.49 7.31
C CYS A 206 -16.11 23.75 8.28
N ILE A 207 -14.87 23.54 7.82
CA ILE A 207 -13.65 23.81 8.61
C ILE A 207 -13.33 25.31 8.68
N GLY A 208 -13.92 26.12 7.80
CA GLY A 208 -13.70 27.58 7.75
C GLY A 208 -12.55 28.01 6.84
N ILE A 209 -12.20 27.20 5.83
CA ILE A 209 -11.20 27.56 4.83
C ILE A 209 -11.71 28.75 3.97
N PRO A 210 -10.89 29.81 3.77
CA PRO A 210 -11.25 30.96 2.94
C PRO A 210 -11.64 30.59 1.49
N GLY A 211 -12.41 31.46 0.84
CA GLY A 211 -13.03 31.20 -0.47
C GLY A 211 -12.05 30.74 -1.55
N GLU A 212 -10.99 31.48 -1.78
CA GLU A 212 -9.97 31.18 -2.81
C GLU A 212 -9.26 29.85 -2.56
N LEU A 213 -8.84 29.58 -1.32
CA LEU A 213 -8.20 28.31 -0.93
C LEU A 213 -9.17 27.13 -1.05
N ARG A 214 -10.43 27.33 -0.66
CA ARG A 214 -11.47 26.32 -0.81
C ARG A 214 -11.70 25.98 -2.28
N ASP A 215 -11.65 26.98 -3.17
CA ASP A 215 -11.85 26.76 -4.59
C ASP A 215 -10.65 26.03 -5.22
N ALA A 216 -9.41 26.31 -4.77
CA ALA A 216 -8.24 25.52 -5.13
C ALA A 216 -8.31 24.06 -4.63
N VAL A 217 -8.76 23.83 -3.40
CA VAL A 217 -8.98 22.48 -2.84
C VAL A 217 -10.06 21.72 -3.63
N ALA A 218 -11.17 22.39 -3.98
CA ALA A 218 -12.21 21.78 -4.79
C ALA A 218 -11.70 21.41 -6.19
N LEU A 219 -10.89 22.29 -6.80
CA LEU A 219 -10.29 22.05 -8.10
C LEU A 219 -9.28 20.90 -8.06
N ALA A 220 -8.53 20.76 -6.96
CA ALA A 220 -7.67 19.60 -6.73
C ALA A 220 -8.48 18.31 -6.70
N GLY A 221 -9.62 18.30 -6.02
CA GLY A 221 -10.57 17.18 -6.06
C GLY A 221 -11.05 16.84 -7.47
N ARG A 222 -11.32 17.84 -8.31
CA ARG A 222 -11.71 17.63 -9.72
C ARG A 222 -10.59 17.00 -10.56
N PHE A 223 -9.33 17.31 -10.27
CA PHE A 223 -8.19 16.93 -11.10
C PHE A 223 -7.36 15.77 -10.53
N HIS A 224 -7.55 15.34 -9.27
CA HIS A 224 -6.66 14.39 -8.60
C HIS A 224 -6.46 13.08 -9.39
N ASP A 225 -7.55 12.57 -9.96
CA ASP A 225 -7.59 11.29 -10.67
C ASP A 225 -7.49 11.43 -12.20
N ILE A 226 -7.36 12.64 -12.76
CA ILE A 226 -7.44 12.80 -14.24
C ILE A 226 -6.33 12.06 -14.99
N GLY A 227 -5.19 11.80 -14.35
CA GLY A 227 -4.11 10.96 -14.88
C GLY A 227 -4.54 9.52 -15.16
N LYS A 228 -5.62 9.04 -14.54
CA LYS A 228 -6.23 7.73 -14.84
C LYS A 228 -6.80 7.67 -16.25
N SER A 229 -6.99 8.80 -16.94
CA SER A 229 -7.42 8.82 -18.35
C SER A 229 -6.37 8.31 -19.34
N ASP A 230 -5.14 8.00 -18.90
CA ASP A 230 -4.16 7.29 -19.71
C ASP A 230 -4.73 5.96 -20.20
N LEU A 231 -4.59 5.69 -21.50
CA LEU A 231 -5.14 4.48 -22.12
C LEU A 231 -4.62 3.18 -21.49
N ARG A 232 -3.39 3.18 -20.98
CA ARG A 232 -2.80 2.03 -20.27
C ARG A 232 -3.45 1.88 -18.90
N PHE A 233 -3.69 2.97 -18.19
CA PHE A 233 -4.40 2.91 -16.90
C PHE A 233 -5.85 2.48 -17.10
N GLN A 234 -6.54 2.97 -18.14
CA GLN A 234 -7.89 2.54 -18.48
C GLN A 234 -7.97 1.06 -18.88
N ARG A 235 -7.03 0.55 -19.68
CA ARG A 235 -6.92 -0.90 -19.96
C ARG A 235 -6.68 -1.74 -18.71
N TRP A 236 -6.04 -1.17 -17.69
CA TRP A 236 -5.86 -1.85 -16.42
C TRP A 236 -7.17 -1.90 -15.63
N LEU A 237 -7.91 -0.79 -15.59
CA LEU A 237 -9.17 -0.69 -14.86
C LEU A 237 -10.30 -1.47 -15.55
N ASP A 238 -10.45 -1.35 -16.86
CA ASP A 238 -11.49 -1.97 -17.68
C ASP A 238 -10.84 -2.75 -18.84
N PRO A 239 -10.27 -3.94 -18.56
CA PRO A 239 -9.54 -4.72 -19.56
C PRO A 239 -10.43 -5.22 -20.70
N ASP A 240 -11.73 -5.38 -20.45
CA ASP A 240 -12.71 -5.84 -21.43
C ASP A 240 -13.28 -4.67 -22.27
N GLY A 241 -12.96 -3.42 -21.94
CA GLY A 241 -13.42 -2.22 -22.65
C GLY A 241 -14.95 -2.09 -22.65
N THR A 242 -15.58 -2.46 -21.53
CA THR A 242 -17.03 -2.50 -21.37
C THR A 242 -17.65 -1.16 -21.01
N ALA A 243 -16.87 -0.22 -20.49
CA ALA A 243 -17.34 1.10 -20.11
C ALA A 243 -17.41 2.05 -21.33
N ASP A 244 -18.53 2.77 -21.44
CA ASP A 244 -18.73 3.79 -22.49
C ASP A 244 -17.90 5.07 -22.26
N SER A 245 -17.29 5.22 -21.07
CA SER A 245 -16.51 6.38 -20.66
C SER A 245 -15.38 5.99 -19.70
N PRO A 246 -14.31 6.80 -19.58
CA PRO A 246 -13.19 6.50 -18.70
C PRO A 246 -13.65 6.27 -17.25
N VAL A 247 -13.12 5.22 -16.62
CA VAL A 247 -13.50 4.83 -15.26
C VAL A 247 -12.48 5.38 -14.24
N ALA A 248 -12.97 5.83 -13.08
CA ALA A 248 -12.12 6.23 -11.95
C ALA A 248 -11.59 5.02 -11.18
N LYS A 249 -12.41 3.97 -11.07
CA LYS A 249 -12.17 2.80 -10.22
C LYS A 249 -12.81 1.57 -10.85
N SER A 250 -12.22 0.41 -10.60
CA SER A 250 -12.77 -0.89 -10.91
C SER A 250 -12.45 -1.88 -9.79
N ASN A 251 -13.14 -3.02 -9.76
CA ASN A 251 -12.98 -4.02 -8.71
C ASN A 251 -12.48 -5.38 -9.25
N PRO A 252 -11.29 -5.45 -9.88
CA PRO A 252 -10.71 -6.74 -10.22
C PRO A 252 -10.36 -7.52 -8.94
N PRO A 253 -10.51 -8.85 -8.91
CA PRO A 253 -9.91 -9.67 -7.87
C PRO A 253 -8.40 -9.39 -7.77
N ARG A 254 -7.89 -9.20 -6.54
CA ARG A 254 -6.46 -8.85 -6.29
C ARG A 254 -5.48 -9.77 -6.99
N HIS A 255 -5.82 -11.04 -7.15
CA HIS A 255 -4.99 -12.02 -7.84
C HIS A 255 -4.74 -11.76 -9.34
N LEU A 256 -5.60 -10.98 -10.00
CA LEU A 256 -5.42 -10.62 -11.40
C LEU A 256 -4.67 -9.30 -11.58
N TRP A 257 -4.37 -8.56 -10.50
CA TRP A 257 -3.92 -7.17 -10.60
C TRP A 257 -2.59 -7.02 -11.34
N GLU A 258 -1.55 -7.77 -10.94
CA GLU A 258 -0.22 -7.67 -11.54
C GLU A 258 -0.20 -8.17 -13.00
N SER A 259 -1.01 -9.21 -13.30
CA SER A 259 -1.19 -9.66 -14.69
C SER A 259 -1.86 -8.57 -15.52
N ARG A 260 -3.00 -8.02 -15.05
CA ARG A 260 -3.73 -6.96 -15.77
C ARG A 260 -2.90 -5.69 -15.93
N ARG A 261 -2.09 -5.31 -14.94
CA ARG A 261 -1.15 -4.19 -15.04
C ARG A 261 -0.12 -4.42 -16.14
N ARG A 262 0.45 -5.62 -16.18
CA ARG A 262 1.42 -6.00 -17.21
C ARG A 262 0.79 -5.98 -18.60
N ASP A 263 -0.40 -6.55 -18.73
CA ASP A 263 -1.15 -6.62 -19.99
C ASP A 263 -1.61 -5.24 -20.47
N SER A 264 -1.88 -4.31 -19.55
CA SER A 264 -2.26 -2.94 -19.87
C SER A 264 -1.09 -2.09 -20.37
N GLY A 265 0.14 -2.50 -20.05
CA GLY A 265 1.37 -1.75 -20.33
C GLY A 265 1.66 -0.62 -19.33
N TRP A 266 0.94 -0.55 -18.22
CA TRP A 266 1.23 0.41 -17.14
C TRP A 266 2.52 0.00 -16.41
N PRO A 267 3.51 0.87 -16.19
CA PRO A 267 4.78 0.47 -15.58
C PRO A 267 4.61 0.12 -14.09
N ARG A 268 5.45 -0.78 -13.59
CA ARG A 268 5.43 -1.17 -12.16
C ARG A 268 5.82 0.04 -11.30
N GLY A 269 5.02 0.32 -10.27
CA GLY A 269 5.19 1.48 -9.39
C GLY A 269 4.79 2.82 -10.04
N GLY A 270 4.17 2.78 -11.22
CA GLY A 270 3.74 3.97 -11.95
C GLY A 270 2.55 4.68 -11.31
N ARG A 271 2.68 5.97 -11.05
CA ARG A 271 1.74 6.75 -10.23
C ARG A 271 0.88 7.69 -11.09
N HIS A 272 -0.44 7.50 -11.12
CA HIS A 272 -1.33 8.30 -11.97
C HIS A 272 -1.37 9.78 -11.56
N GLU A 273 -1.13 10.10 -10.29
CA GLU A 273 -1.05 11.48 -9.81
C GLU A 273 0.07 12.30 -10.48
N ALA A 274 1.13 11.64 -10.98
CA ALA A 274 2.19 12.31 -11.72
C ALA A 274 1.70 12.79 -13.11
N LEU A 275 0.76 12.06 -13.71
CA LEU A 275 0.08 12.49 -14.94
C LEU A 275 -0.99 13.53 -14.63
N SER A 276 -1.76 13.35 -13.55
CA SER A 276 -2.75 14.34 -13.09
C SER A 276 -2.12 15.71 -12.84
N ALA A 277 -0.98 15.75 -12.16
CA ALA A 277 -0.26 16.98 -11.87
C ALA A 277 0.26 17.66 -13.13
N ARG A 278 0.78 16.88 -14.09
CA ARG A 278 1.21 17.41 -15.40
C ARG A 278 0.05 18.01 -16.19
N LEU A 279 -1.10 17.33 -16.21
CA LEU A 279 -2.32 17.85 -16.83
C LEU A 279 -2.79 19.13 -16.14
N ALA A 280 -2.71 19.22 -14.80
CA ALA A 280 -3.02 20.43 -14.06
C ALA A 280 -2.07 21.59 -14.42
N CYS A 281 -0.76 21.34 -14.53
CA CYS A 281 0.22 22.33 -15.01
C CYS A 281 -0.13 22.84 -16.41
N ALA A 282 -0.34 21.93 -17.37
CA ALA A 282 -0.71 22.29 -18.74
C ALA A 282 -2.02 23.09 -18.79
N ARG A 283 -2.96 22.80 -17.88
CA ARG A 283 -4.23 23.53 -17.76
C ARG A 283 -4.05 24.94 -17.20
N ILE A 284 -3.14 25.16 -16.26
CA ILE A 284 -2.76 26.48 -15.76
C ILE A 284 -2.04 27.28 -16.86
N ASP A 285 -1.13 26.64 -17.60
CA ASP A 285 -0.40 27.30 -18.70
C ASP A 285 -1.31 27.72 -19.85
N ALA A 286 -2.32 26.90 -20.18
CA ALA A 286 -3.30 27.20 -21.22
C ALA A 286 -4.21 28.38 -20.85
N GLN A 287 -4.45 28.61 -19.55
CA GLN A 287 -5.29 29.70 -19.07
C GLN A 287 -4.88 30.09 -17.64
N ARG A 288 -4.07 31.15 -17.55
CA ARG A 288 -3.44 31.62 -16.31
C ARG A 288 -4.41 32.21 -15.27
N ASP A 289 -5.62 32.61 -15.67
CA ASP A 289 -6.66 33.14 -14.77
C ASP A 289 -7.56 32.03 -14.17
N LEU A 290 -7.13 30.77 -14.22
CA LEU A 290 -7.85 29.65 -13.58
C LEU A 290 -7.95 29.83 -12.05
N LEU A 291 -6.93 30.41 -11.45
CA LEU A 291 -6.85 30.79 -10.03
C LEU A 291 -6.21 32.17 -9.92
N ASP A 292 -6.56 32.91 -8.87
CA ASP A 292 -6.23 34.33 -8.73
C ASP A 292 -4.74 34.61 -8.42
N SER A 293 -3.94 33.59 -8.10
CA SER A 293 -2.52 33.74 -7.78
C SER A 293 -1.67 32.50 -8.13
N ASP A 294 -0.36 32.73 -8.27
CA ASP A 294 0.62 31.66 -8.48
C ASP A 294 0.70 30.72 -7.26
N GLU A 295 0.51 31.24 -6.03
CA GLU A 295 0.46 30.41 -4.82
C GLU A 295 -0.73 29.44 -4.81
N LEU A 296 -1.90 29.87 -5.30
CA LEU A 296 -3.07 29.00 -5.45
C LEU A 296 -2.84 27.94 -6.54
N SER A 297 -2.15 28.31 -7.62
CA SER A 297 -1.75 27.38 -8.69
C SER A 297 -0.76 26.34 -8.19
N ASP A 298 0.25 26.76 -7.41
CA ASP A 298 1.18 25.87 -6.71
C ASP A 298 0.41 24.96 -5.72
N LEU A 299 -0.56 25.49 -4.98
CA LEU A 299 -1.38 24.69 -4.07
C LEU A 299 -2.18 23.63 -4.82
N LEU A 300 -2.84 23.99 -5.93
CA LEU A 300 -3.59 23.04 -6.77
C LEU A 300 -2.70 21.87 -7.21
N ILE A 301 -1.56 22.17 -7.83
CA ILE A 301 -0.64 21.14 -8.35
C ILE A 301 -0.15 20.25 -7.20
N HIS A 302 0.20 20.85 -6.06
CA HIS A 302 0.68 20.11 -4.90
C HIS A 302 -0.38 19.16 -4.34
N LEU A 303 -1.62 19.62 -4.16
CA LEU A 303 -2.71 18.78 -3.66
C LEU A 303 -3.04 17.63 -4.63
N VAL A 304 -2.94 17.88 -5.94
CA VAL A 304 -3.13 16.84 -6.96
C VAL A 304 -2.00 15.80 -6.89
N ILE A 305 -0.74 16.19 -6.79
CA ILE A 305 0.38 15.22 -6.79
C ILE A 305 0.56 14.50 -5.44
N SER A 306 0.05 15.04 -4.33
CA SER A 306 0.23 14.45 -2.99
C SER A 306 -0.97 13.70 -2.44
N HIS A 307 -2.03 13.52 -3.25
CA HIS A 307 -3.27 12.91 -2.77
C HIS A 307 -3.13 11.43 -2.34
N HIS A 308 -2.12 10.71 -2.82
CA HIS A 308 -1.76 9.36 -2.32
C HIS A 308 -0.54 9.37 -1.37
N GLY A 309 -0.31 10.50 -0.68
CA GLY A 309 0.74 10.64 0.33
C GLY A 309 2.19 10.77 -0.19
N LYS A 310 2.41 10.72 -1.52
CA LYS A 310 3.70 10.99 -2.16
C LYS A 310 3.82 12.47 -2.56
N GLY A 311 4.85 12.85 -3.32
CA GLY A 311 5.03 14.25 -3.74
C GLY A 311 5.54 15.19 -2.64
N ARG A 312 6.01 14.65 -1.51
CA ARG A 312 6.55 15.38 -0.33
C ARG A 312 8.02 15.01 -0.06
N PRO A 313 9.01 15.45 -0.87
CA PRO A 313 8.90 16.47 -1.91
C PRO A 313 8.80 15.92 -3.34
N LEU A 314 8.83 14.60 -3.55
CA LEU A 314 8.89 14.01 -4.89
C LEU A 314 7.99 12.77 -5.01
N VAL A 315 7.55 12.51 -6.24
CA VAL A 315 7.11 11.19 -6.69
C VAL A 315 8.31 10.55 -7.38
N ILE A 316 8.62 9.30 -7.04
CA ILE A 316 9.75 8.59 -7.62
C ILE A 316 9.40 8.25 -9.08
N PRO A 317 10.21 8.66 -10.08
CA PRO A 317 9.97 8.29 -11.47
C PRO A 317 10.16 6.78 -11.64
N VAL A 318 9.42 6.20 -12.57
CA VAL A 318 9.57 4.79 -12.94
C VAL A 318 9.95 4.67 -14.41
N GLY A 319 10.73 3.64 -14.74
CA GLY A 319 11.06 3.32 -16.12
C GLY A 319 9.79 3.10 -16.95
N ASP A 320 9.64 3.90 -17.99
CA ASP A 320 8.47 3.99 -18.85
C ASP A 320 8.88 4.51 -20.22
N GLU A 321 9.16 3.57 -21.12
CA GLU A 321 9.61 3.81 -22.50
C GLU A 321 8.49 4.34 -23.43
N THR A 322 7.30 4.65 -22.89
CA THR A 322 6.20 5.18 -23.69
C THR A 322 6.58 6.53 -24.32
N ALA A 323 6.33 6.67 -25.62
CA ALA A 323 6.40 7.93 -26.33
C ALA A 323 5.00 8.55 -26.55
N GLN A 324 3.97 8.04 -25.86
CA GLN A 324 2.59 8.48 -26.03
C GLN A 324 2.34 9.85 -25.38
N THR A 325 1.30 10.52 -25.88
CA THR A 325 0.77 11.76 -25.31
C THR A 325 -0.57 11.45 -24.66
N LEU A 326 -0.76 11.93 -23.44
CA LEU A 326 -2.04 11.92 -22.74
C LEU A 326 -2.76 13.24 -23.01
N SER A 327 -3.99 13.16 -23.52
CA SER A 327 -4.86 14.32 -23.76
C SER A 327 -6.12 14.23 -22.92
N SER A 328 -6.54 15.34 -22.33
CA SER A 328 -7.79 15.42 -21.56
C SER A 328 -8.44 16.79 -21.71
N GLU A 329 -9.78 16.81 -21.69
CA GLU A 329 -10.53 18.06 -21.54
C GLU A 329 -10.64 18.40 -20.05
N LEU A 330 -10.17 19.58 -19.67
CA LEU A 330 -10.23 20.07 -18.29
C LEU A 330 -10.97 21.40 -18.26
N LYS A 331 -12.23 21.37 -17.77
CA LYS A 331 -13.12 22.54 -17.71
C LYS A 331 -13.22 23.27 -19.07
N GLY A 332 -13.54 22.54 -20.14
CA GLY A 332 -13.72 23.11 -21.48
C GLY A 332 -12.42 23.42 -22.24
N VAL A 333 -11.25 23.08 -21.68
CA VAL A 333 -9.94 23.32 -22.33
C VAL A 333 -9.25 21.99 -22.55
N ASN A 334 -8.94 21.69 -23.80
CA ASN A 334 -8.14 20.52 -24.16
C ASN A 334 -6.66 20.77 -23.88
N VAL A 335 -6.06 19.89 -23.10
CA VAL A 335 -4.62 19.90 -22.79
C VAL A 335 -4.01 18.56 -23.19
N ALA A 336 -2.72 18.58 -23.52
CA ALA A 336 -1.98 17.39 -23.91
C ALA A 336 -0.58 17.41 -23.27
N VAL A 337 -0.16 16.31 -22.67
CA VAL A 337 1.12 16.16 -21.96
C VAL A 337 1.80 14.84 -22.33
N PRO A 338 3.14 14.75 -22.24
CA PRO A 338 3.83 13.46 -22.35
C PRO A 338 3.30 12.48 -21.30
N ALA A 339 3.02 11.24 -21.71
CA ALA A 339 2.48 10.19 -20.84
C ALA A 339 3.56 9.40 -20.08
N SER A 340 4.86 9.62 -20.37
CA SER A 340 5.95 8.88 -19.74
C SER A 340 6.08 9.17 -18.26
N LEU A 341 6.05 8.15 -17.43
CA LEU A 341 6.24 8.23 -15.97
C LEU A 341 7.73 8.33 -15.56
N GLU A 342 8.66 8.38 -16.52
CA GLU A 342 10.07 8.70 -16.26
C GLU A 342 10.29 10.19 -15.98
N GLN A 343 9.36 11.04 -16.44
CA GLN A 343 9.49 12.49 -16.32
C GLN A 343 9.35 12.95 -14.86
N VAL A 344 10.44 13.49 -14.31
CA VAL A 344 10.49 14.08 -12.97
C VAL A 344 9.96 15.52 -12.99
N ASP A 345 9.06 15.84 -12.06
CA ASP A 345 8.70 17.23 -11.73
C ASP A 345 9.77 17.83 -10.80
N TRP A 346 10.74 18.54 -11.38
CA TRP A 346 11.80 19.21 -10.63
C TRP A 346 11.33 20.49 -9.90
N ASP A 347 10.14 20.99 -10.20
CA ASP A 347 9.57 22.16 -9.51
C ASP A 347 8.87 21.75 -8.21
N GLN A 348 8.43 20.49 -8.08
CA GLN A 348 7.70 19.99 -6.92
C GLN A 348 8.43 20.20 -5.58
N PRO A 349 9.75 19.96 -5.43
CA PRO A 349 10.43 20.24 -4.16
C PRO A 349 10.39 21.70 -3.76
N GLY A 350 10.57 22.61 -4.73
CA GLY A 350 10.48 24.05 -4.51
C GLY A 350 9.05 24.47 -4.15
N ARG A 351 8.06 23.91 -4.85
CA ARG A 351 6.62 24.10 -4.58
C ARG A 351 6.24 23.66 -3.17
N PHE A 352 6.62 22.45 -2.78
CA PHE A 352 6.37 21.92 -1.44
C PHE A 352 7.00 22.81 -0.36
N TRP A 353 8.22 23.28 -0.57
CA TRP A 353 8.89 24.19 0.36
C TRP A 353 8.17 25.54 0.48
N ARG A 354 7.78 26.17 -0.65
CA ARG A 354 7.04 27.44 -0.67
C ARG A 354 5.71 27.33 0.05
N LEU A 355 4.95 26.27 -0.22
CA LEU A 355 3.65 26.03 0.41
C LEU A 355 3.78 25.78 1.92
N ASN A 356 4.81 25.03 2.36
CA ASN A 356 5.10 24.89 3.79
C ASN A 356 5.46 26.21 4.46
N ARG A 357 6.16 27.12 3.76
CA ARG A 357 6.43 28.47 4.29
C ARG A 357 5.18 29.34 4.37
N CYS A 358 4.22 29.16 3.45
CA CYS A 358 2.99 29.91 3.40
C CYS A 358 1.97 29.42 4.45
N PHE A 359 1.71 28.12 4.49
CA PHE A 359 0.65 27.51 5.30
C PHE A 359 1.15 26.85 6.59
N GLY A 360 2.47 26.66 6.73
CA GLY A 360 3.04 25.80 7.76
C GLY A 360 2.81 24.31 7.47
N PRO A 361 3.56 23.42 8.14
CA PRO A 361 3.44 21.98 7.93
C PRO A 361 2.04 21.45 8.26
N TRP A 362 1.42 21.96 9.32
CA TRP A 362 0.07 21.54 9.74
C TRP A 362 -1.04 22.10 8.84
N GLY A 363 -0.87 23.33 8.33
CA GLY A 363 -1.85 23.93 7.44
C GLY A 363 -1.87 23.22 6.08
N LEU A 364 -0.69 22.90 5.54
CA LEU A 364 -0.60 22.15 4.29
C LEU A 364 -1.15 20.73 4.45
N ALA A 365 -0.75 20.04 5.53
CA ALA A 365 -1.27 18.70 5.84
C ALA A 365 -2.80 18.67 6.00
N LEU A 366 -3.40 19.73 6.59
CA LEU A 366 -4.85 19.87 6.68
C LEU A 366 -5.49 19.97 5.28
N LEU A 367 -4.95 20.80 4.39
CA LEU A 367 -5.48 20.97 3.04
C LEU A 367 -5.39 19.68 2.21
N GLU A 368 -4.26 18.96 2.33
CA GLU A 368 -4.08 17.63 1.73
C GLU A 368 -5.12 16.64 2.26
N SER A 369 -5.31 16.62 3.58
CA SER A 369 -6.28 15.73 4.24
C SER A 369 -7.72 15.97 3.75
N ILE A 370 -8.09 17.21 3.41
CA ILE A 370 -9.43 17.50 2.89
C ILE A 370 -9.67 16.78 1.55
N VAL A 371 -8.71 16.83 0.63
CA VAL A 371 -8.83 16.16 -0.68
C VAL A 371 -8.87 14.64 -0.51
N ILE A 372 -7.96 14.09 0.31
CA ILE A 372 -7.89 12.65 0.60
C ILE A 372 -9.21 12.16 1.20
N ARG A 373 -9.75 12.87 2.20
CA ARG A 373 -11.01 12.49 2.85
C ARG A 373 -12.21 12.66 1.93
N ALA A 374 -12.18 13.63 1.01
CA ALA A 374 -13.22 13.81 0.01
C ALA A 374 -13.24 12.66 -1.00
N ASP A 375 -12.07 12.20 -1.47
CA ASP A 375 -11.98 11.03 -2.35
C ASP A 375 -12.50 9.77 -1.64
N HIS A 376 -11.97 9.48 -0.45
CA HIS A 376 -12.37 8.29 0.32
C HIS A 376 -13.88 8.22 0.58
N ALA A 377 -14.51 9.36 0.89
CA ALA A 377 -15.95 9.43 1.14
C ALA A 377 -16.80 9.16 -0.10
N ASN A 378 -16.32 9.49 -1.30
CA ASN A 378 -17.04 9.20 -2.55
C ASN A 378 -16.75 7.79 -3.10
N SER A 379 -15.85 7.05 -2.44
CA SER A 379 -15.34 5.76 -2.90
C SER A 379 -15.93 4.58 -2.14
N GLY A 380 -16.14 4.75 -0.83
CA GLY A 380 -17.05 3.88 -0.09
C GLY A 380 -18.46 4.32 -0.40
N GLY A 381 -19.29 3.45 -0.98
CA GLY A 381 -20.71 3.74 -1.20
C GLY A 381 -21.29 4.39 0.04
N ASP A 382 -21.73 5.64 -0.11
CA ASP A 382 -22.03 6.54 1.00
C ASP A 382 -22.92 5.82 2.03
N LEU A 383 -22.52 5.90 3.30
CA LEU A 383 -23.42 5.69 4.42
C LEU A 383 -24.57 6.67 4.19
N THR A 384 -25.68 6.14 3.69
CA THR A 384 -26.90 6.89 3.38
C THR A 384 -27.24 7.81 4.54
N GLU A 385 -27.77 9.00 4.22
CA GLU A 385 -28.22 10.08 5.12
C GLU A 385 -29.16 9.66 6.30
N THR A 386 -29.43 8.37 6.48
CA THR A 386 -30.27 7.83 7.55
C THR A 386 -29.59 7.85 8.92
N GLU A 387 -28.25 7.80 9.01
CA GLU A 387 -27.55 7.75 10.31
C GLU A 387 -27.25 9.12 10.94
N ALA A 388 -27.28 10.21 10.16
CA ALA A 388 -27.07 11.57 10.68
C ALA A 388 -28.21 12.04 11.61
N ASN A 389 -29.39 11.40 11.54
CA ASN A 389 -30.52 11.70 12.42
C ASN A 389 -30.54 10.89 13.73
N SER A 390 -29.61 9.95 13.92
CA SER A 390 -29.51 9.15 15.16
C SER A 390 -28.67 9.82 16.26
N CYS A 391 -27.75 10.72 15.89
CA CYS A 391 -26.88 11.43 16.85
C CYS A 391 -27.46 12.74 17.40
N ARG A 392 -28.77 12.99 17.22
CA ARG A 392 -29.50 14.04 17.96
C ARG A 392 -30.59 13.40 18.81
N LYS A 393 -30.20 12.74 19.89
CA LYS A 393 -30.96 12.68 21.15
C LYS A 393 -30.02 12.66 22.33
#